data_AF-A0A1N6DJM3-F1
#
_entry.id   AF-A0A1N6DJM3-F1
#
_cell.length_a   1.000
_cell.length_b   1.000
_cell.length_c   1.000
_cell.angle_alpha   90.00
_cell.angle_beta   90.00
_cell.angle_gamma   90.00
#
_symmetry.space_group_name_H-M   'P 1'
#
loop_
_entity.id
_entity.type
_entity.pdbx_description
1 polymer ?
#
loop_
_entity_poly.entity_id
_entity_poly.type
_entity_poly.pdbx_seq_one_letter_code
_entity_poly.pdbx_strand_id
1 'polypeptide(L)'
;MAEQNVQQDVVVDKGQASWSDLIKLEDYWAIWLGFAILIIGLIIYLPNEPKNLRATIAASNAIMQAESNIAPFKTIEYYKAADAKGIKATSSPFAKTIKKFQSKPHGWSTNVLDAFFMDNARANAKKVKATAKYEKAKKAADESLAAATIAQTAAGEANYSNAELNQKASDAISDWRNKKFAASKAKKKTKVKAYNQLTWLIMLCIAVGAFFAIGRAAMGYSPAKFFIGFIFVFAIATLAYVAAQQSTMKGLGIGYAAWAILFGLLISNTIGTPKWVMPAVQTEYFIKTGLVLLGAEVLFSKIVAIGIPGIFVAWVVTPVVLISTFIFGQKIVKMPSKTLNIVISADMSVCGVSAAIATAAACRAKKEELTLSVGLSLVFTSIMMIVMPAFIKAVEMPYILGGAWMGGTIDATGAVAAAGAFLSQKALYVAATIKMIQNVLIGVTAFGVAIYWCTRVDCTPGRTVNAWEIWYRFPKFVLGFLAASVLFSWIYGSMGADVGFAMIDHGVIRGFSKAFRGWFFCLAFVSIGLATNFRELGHYFKGGKPLILYVCGQSFNLILTLTMAYLMFYVVFPEITANI
;
A
#
# COMPACT_ATOMS: atom_id res chain seq x y z
N MET A 1 -40.20 -24.89 -12.97
CA MET A 1 -39.90 -23.47 -13.24
C MET A 1 -38.84 -22.85 -12.31
N ALA A 2 -38.25 -23.58 -11.35
CA ALA A 2 -37.19 -23.06 -10.47
C ALA A 2 -35.74 -23.39 -10.94
N GLU A 3 -35.56 -24.27 -11.93
CA GLU A 3 -34.23 -24.69 -12.41
C GLU A 3 -33.70 -23.91 -13.61
N GLN A 4 -34.54 -23.12 -14.30
CA GLN A 4 -34.12 -22.37 -15.49
C GLN A 4 -33.48 -21.00 -15.19
N ASN A 5 -33.58 -20.49 -13.96
CA ASN A 5 -33.00 -19.19 -13.58
C ASN A 5 -31.55 -19.25 -13.06
N VAL A 6 -31.01 -20.44 -12.79
CA VAL A 6 -29.62 -20.59 -12.30
C VAL A 6 -28.61 -20.57 -13.45
N GLN A 7 -29.06 -20.75 -14.68
CA GLN A 7 -28.16 -20.93 -15.83
C GLN A 7 -27.81 -19.62 -16.56
N GLN A 8 -28.29 -18.46 -16.09
CA GLN A 8 -27.96 -17.14 -16.68
C GLN A 8 -26.77 -16.41 -16.02
N ASP A 9 -26.26 -16.89 -14.88
CA ASP A 9 -25.19 -16.20 -14.13
C ASP A 9 -23.77 -16.77 -14.35
N VAL A 10 -23.62 -17.77 -15.24
CA VAL A 10 -22.29 -18.24 -15.67
C VAL A 10 -22.17 -18.01 -17.17
N VAL A 11 -21.46 -16.96 -17.55
CA VAL A 11 -20.94 -16.84 -18.92
C VAL A 11 -19.94 -17.97 -19.09
N VAL A 12 -20.41 -19.11 -19.60
CA VAL A 12 -19.54 -20.15 -20.15
C VAL A 12 -18.95 -19.54 -21.41
N ASP A 13 -17.71 -19.07 -21.27
CA ASP A 13 -16.95 -18.42 -22.32
C ASP A 13 -16.89 -19.36 -23.53
N LYS A 14 -17.45 -18.93 -24.67
CA LYS A 14 -17.31 -19.68 -25.93
C LYS A 14 -15.83 -19.70 -26.25
N GLY A 15 -15.25 -20.87 -26.51
CA GLY A 15 -13.81 -21.11 -26.66
C GLY A 15 -13.10 -20.44 -27.85
N GLN A 16 -13.52 -19.25 -28.29
CA GLN A 16 -12.90 -18.42 -29.31
C GLN A 16 -12.77 -16.98 -28.81
N ALA A 17 -11.53 -16.52 -28.61
CA ALA A 17 -11.23 -15.12 -28.34
C ALA A 17 -11.67 -14.27 -29.55
N SER A 18 -12.65 -13.40 -29.36
CA SER A 18 -13.06 -12.45 -30.37
C SER A 18 -12.44 -11.08 -30.09
N TRP A 19 -12.07 -10.33 -31.12
CA TRP A 19 -11.66 -8.93 -30.96
C TRP A 19 -12.74 -8.08 -30.27
N SER A 20 -14.01 -8.52 -30.30
CA SER A 20 -15.10 -7.85 -29.60
C SER A 20 -15.05 -8.05 -28.07
N ASP A 21 -14.35 -9.08 -27.58
CA ASP A 21 -14.20 -9.37 -26.15
C ASP A 21 -13.38 -8.28 -25.45
N LEU A 22 -12.43 -7.66 -26.17
CA LEU A 22 -11.61 -6.54 -25.71
C LEU A 22 -12.45 -5.30 -25.31
N ILE A 23 -13.67 -5.21 -25.84
CA ILE A 23 -14.60 -4.09 -25.63
C ILE A 23 -15.82 -4.53 -24.81
N LYS A 24 -16.15 -5.82 -24.78
CA LYS A 24 -17.35 -6.33 -24.09
C LYS A 24 -17.08 -6.89 -22.69
N LEU A 25 -15.85 -7.33 -22.40
CA LEU A 25 -15.53 -7.92 -21.10
C LEU A 25 -14.97 -6.87 -20.12
N GLU A 26 -15.42 -6.98 -18.87
CA GLU A 26 -15.02 -6.10 -17.77
C GLU A 26 -13.51 -6.13 -17.51
N ASP A 27 -12.89 -7.30 -17.62
CA ASP A 27 -11.46 -7.50 -17.37
C ASP A 27 -10.60 -6.60 -18.26
N TYR A 28 -10.93 -6.49 -19.55
CA TYR A 28 -10.17 -5.64 -20.47
C TYR A 28 -10.42 -4.17 -20.20
N TRP A 29 -11.65 -3.77 -19.88
CA TRP A 29 -11.93 -2.38 -19.49
C TRP A 29 -11.17 -1.97 -18.23
N ALA A 30 -11.03 -2.86 -17.24
CA ALA A 30 -10.20 -2.59 -16.07
C ALA A 30 -8.73 -2.32 -16.44
N ILE A 31 -8.20 -3.05 -17.42
CA ILE A 31 -6.85 -2.82 -17.98
C ILE A 31 -6.79 -1.48 -18.69
N TRP A 32 -7.70 -1.22 -19.63
CA TRP A 32 -7.71 0.02 -20.43
C TRP A 32 -7.81 1.26 -19.55
N LEU A 33 -8.73 1.27 -18.58
CA LEU A 33 -8.87 2.36 -17.63
C LEU A 33 -7.64 2.50 -16.73
N GLY A 34 -7.09 1.39 -16.24
CA GLY A 34 -5.85 1.41 -15.47
C GLY A 34 -4.71 2.07 -16.25
N PHE A 35 -4.45 1.61 -17.48
CA PHE A 35 -3.41 2.16 -18.35
C PHE A 35 -3.69 3.60 -18.77
N ALA A 36 -4.94 4.00 -19.00
CA ALA A 36 -5.28 5.39 -19.30
C ALA A 36 -4.81 6.34 -18.19
N ILE A 37 -5.03 6.00 -16.91
CA ILE A 37 -4.55 6.81 -15.78
C ILE A 37 -3.02 6.81 -15.72
N LEU A 38 -2.37 5.67 -15.97
CA LEU A 38 -0.91 5.59 -15.97
C LEU A 38 -0.29 6.45 -17.07
N ILE A 39 -0.84 6.40 -18.29
CA ILE A 39 -0.41 7.19 -19.44
C ILE A 39 -0.63 8.69 -19.17
N ILE A 40 -1.79 9.09 -18.65
CA ILE A 40 -2.05 10.48 -18.25
C ILE A 40 -1.00 10.94 -17.22
N GLY A 41 -0.69 10.09 -16.23
CA GLY A 41 0.34 10.39 -15.25
C GLY A 41 1.74 10.59 -15.90
N LEU A 42 2.11 9.76 -16.87
CA LEU A 42 3.36 9.89 -17.62
C LEU A 42 3.39 11.21 -18.44
N ILE A 43 2.30 11.53 -19.16
CA ILE A 43 2.16 12.76 -19.95
C ILE A 43 2.27 14.00 -19.05
N ILE A 44 1.72 13.95 -17.84
CA ILE A 44 1.79 15.07 -16.90
C ILE A 44 3.19 15.22 -16.31
N TYR A 45 3.80 14.14 -15.82
CA TYR A 45 5.01 14.24 -14.99
C TYR A 45 6.31 14.20 -15.79
N LEU A 46 6.42 13.43 -16.88
CA LEU A 46 7.68 13.29 -17.62
C LEU A 46 8.16 14.61 -18.26
N PRO A 47 7.30 15.43 -18.90
CA PRO A 47 7.73 16.72 -19.46
C PRO A 47 8.04 17.78 -18.39
N ASN A 48 7.57 17.59 -17.16
CA ASN A 48 7.64 18.57 -16.07
C ASN A 48 8.70 18.19 -15.02
N GLU A 49 9.92 17.94 -15.47
CA GLU A 49 11.06 17.63 -14.58
C GLU A 49 11.39 18.81 -13.65
N PRO A 50 11.55 18.60 -12.33
CA PRO A 50 12.00 19.65 -11.42
C PRO A 50 13.32 20.29 -11.85
N LYS A 51 13.42 21.62 -11.74
CA LYS A 51 14.64 22.36 -12.07
C LYS A 51 15.85 21.81 -11.31
N ASN A 52 16.98 21.66 -12.01
CA ASN A 52 18.26 21.18 -11.48
C ASN A 52 18.23 19.79 -10.85
N LEU A 53 17.22 18.95 -11.14
CA LEU A 53 17.09 17.62 -10.54
C LEU A 53 18.35 16.77 -10.77
N ARG A 54 18.74 16.56 -12.04
CA ARG A 54 19.90 15.72 -12.38
C ARG A 54 21.21 16.28 -11.86
N ALA A 55 21.44 17.58 -12.01
CA ALA A 55 22.64 18.25 -11.51
C ALA A 55 22.77 18.12 -9.99
N THR A 56 21.68 18.34 -9.24
CA THR A 56 21.68 18.20 -7.78
C THR A 56 21.92 16.75 -7.35
N ILE A 57 21.32 15.78 -8.05
CA ILE A 57 21.54 14.34 -7.79
C ILE A 57 23.00 13.98 -8.01
N ALA A 58 23.58 14.38 -9.14
CA ALA A 58 24.98 14.09 -9.48
C ALA A 58 25.94 14.70 -8.45
N ALA A 59 25.78 15.99 -8.13
CA ALA A 59 26.61 16.68 -7.13
C ALA A 59 26.49 16.03 -5.75
N SER A 60 25.28 15.67 -5.34
CA SER A 60 25.08 15.03 -4.04
C SER A 60 25.64 13.61 -3.99
N ASN A 61 25.57 12.86 -5.09
CA ASN A 61 26.19 11.52 -5.19
C ASN A 61 27.70 11.60 -5.07
N ALA A 62 28.33 12.56 -5.74
CA ALA A 62 29.77 12.79 -5.65
C ALA A 62 30.20 13.10 -4.21
N ILE A 63 29.47 13.97 -3.50
CA ILE A 63 29.72 14.26 -2.08
C ILE A 63 29.55 13.01 -1.23
N MET A 64 28.44 12.28 -1.37
CA MET A 64 28.19 11.08 -0.57
C MET A 64 29.26 10.00 -0.78
N GLN A 65 29.74 9.82 -2.02
CA GLN A 65 30.79 8.87 -2.33
C GLN A 65 32.15 9.30 -1.74
N ALA A 66 32.50 10.59 -1.88
CA ALA A 66 33.73 11.12 -1.29
C ALA A 66 33.75 10.95 0.23
N GLU A 67 32.65 11.30 0.91
CA GLU A 67 32.52 11.16 2.36
C GLU A 67 32.58 9.70 2.83
N SER A 68 31.97 8.77 2.08
CA SER A 68 31.99 7.33 2.40
C SER A 68 33.39 6.72 2.27
N ASN A 69 34.28 7.31 1.47
CA ASN A 69 35.66 6.86 1.32
C ASN A 69 36.58 7.40 2.43
N ILE A 70 36.17 8.48 3.10
CA ILE A 70 37.00 9.21 4.07
C ILE A 70 36.67 8.78 5.49
N ALA A 71 35.38 8.64 5.83
CA ALA A 71 34.94 8.33 7.18
C ALA A 71 34.29 6.93 7.26
N PRO A 72 34.54 6.15 8.34
CA PRO A 72 33.93 4.83 8.55
C PRO A 72 32.44 4.91 8.95
N PHE A 73 31.87 6.13 9.02
CA PHE A 73 30.45 6.39 9.31
C PHE A 73 29.93 7.50 8.40
N LYS A 74 28.60 7.66 8.34
CA LYS A 74 27.96 8.70 7.53
C LYS A 74 28.10 10.07 8.19
N THR A 75 28.89 10.95 7.59
CA THR A 75 29.14 12.32 8.07
C THR A 75 27.92 13.23 7.94
N ILE A 76 27.99 14.39 8.58
CA ILE A 76 27.00 15.47 8.44
C ILE A 76 26.84 15.87 6.97
N GLU A 77 27.95 15.97 6.24
CA GLU A 77 28.05 16.35 4.82
C GLU A 77 27.38 15.30 3.95
N TYR A 78 27.63 14.01 4.22
CA TYR A 78 26.91 12.89 3.61
C TYR A 78 25.40 13.06 3.80
N TYR A 79 24.92 13.32 5.01
CA TYR A 79 23.49 13.48 5.28
C TYR A 79 22.87 14.75 4.68
N LYS A 80 23.62 15.85 4.62
CA LYS A 80 23.19 17.08 3.94
C LYS A 80 23.02 16.83 2.44
N ALA A 81 23.98 16.17 1.81
CA ALA A 81 23.90 15.76 0.41
C ALA A 81 22.74 14.78 0.17
N ALA A 82 22.58 13.76 1.01
CA ALA A 82 21.47 12.82 0.93
C ALA A 82 20.09 13.50 1.05
N ASP A 83 19.95 14.49 1.93
CA ASP A 83 18.72 15.28 2.05
C ASP A 83 18.49 16.17 0.82
N ALA A 84 19.56 16.72 0.21
CA ALA A 84 19.49 17.54 -1.00
C ALA A 84 19.03 16.75 -2.24
N LYS A 85 19.38 15.46 -2.34
CA LYS A 85 18.83 14.53 -3.36
C LYS A 85 17.32 14.35 -3.26
N GLY A 86 16.69 14.77 -2.16
CA GLY A 86 15.27 14.62 -1.90
C GLY A 86 14.33 15.44 -2.79
N ILE A 87 14.80 16.00 -3.91
CA ILE A 87 13.96 16.67 -4.92
C ILE A 87 13.00 15.63 -5.51
N LYS A 88 11.72 16.00 -5.59
CA LYS A 88 10.63 15.11 -5.98
C LYS A 88 9.70 15.84 -6.92
N ALA A 89 9.22 15.16 -7.96
CA ALA A 89 8.28 15.78 -8.91
C ALA A 89 6.97 16.22 -8.23
N THR A 90 6.55 15.53 -7.17
CA THR A 90 5.43 15.93 -6.30
C THR A 90 5.60 17.27 -5.57
N SER A 91 6.80 17.85 -5.56
CA SER A 91 7.05 19.17 -4.96
C SER A 91 6.63 20.34 -5.86
N SER A 92 6.43 20.08 -7.15
CA SER A 92 6.07 21.08 -8.16
C SER A 92 4.67 21.68 -7.92
N PRO A 93 4.40 22.94 -8.35
CA PRO A 93 3.10 23.58 -8.16
C PRO A 93 1.92 22.80 -8.77
N PHE A 94 2.05 22.32 -10.02
CA PHE A 94 1.00 21.55 -10.68
C PHE A 94 0.66 20.26 -9.89
N ALA A 95 1.67 19.57 -9.39
CA ALA A 95 1.51 18.34 -8.62
C ALA A 95 0.73 18.58 -7.31
N LYS A 96 0.91 19.76 -6.69
CA LYS A 96 0.11 20.17 -5.53
C LYS A 96 -1.36 20.39 -5.90
N THR A 97 -1.65 20.93 -7.07
CA THR A 97 -3.03 21.11 -7.57
C THR A 97 -3.69 19.75 -7.84
N ILE A 98 -3.00 18.85 -8.54
CA ILE A 98 -3.50 17.49 -8.79
C ILE A 98 -3.75 16.74 -7.48
N LYS A 99 -2.83 16.87 -6.52
CA LYS A 99 -3.01 16.27 -5.20
C LYS A 99 -4.24 16.82 -4.47
N LYS A 100 -4.59 18.10 -4.63
CA LYS A 100 -5.85 18.66 -4.10
C LYS A 100 -7.05 18.05 -4.79
N PHE A 101 -7.03 17.93 -6.12
CA PHE A 101 -8.11 17.31 -6.88
C PHE A 101 -8.42 15.87 -6.43
N GLN A 102 -7.39 15.08 -6.14
CA GLN A 102 -7.53 13.68 -5.73
C GLN A 102 -7.54 13.49 -4.21
N SER A 103 -7.55 14.58 -3.45
CA SER A 103 -7.38 14.51 -2.00
C SER A 103 -8.57 13.84 -1.33
N LYS A 104 -8.26 13.11 -0.26
CA LYS A 104 -9.24 12.46 0.61
C LYS A 104 -9.65 13.44 1.71
N PRO A 105 -10.78 13.21 2.39
CA PRO A 105 -11.16 13.93 3.60
C PRO A 105 -9.99 14.08 4.60
N HIS A 106 -9.94 15.24 5.25
CA HIS A 106 -8.90 15.59 6.21
C HIS A 106 -9.10 14.89 7.57
N GLY A 107 -8.03 14.87 8.37
CA GLY A 107 -8.06 14.34 9.73
C GLY A 107 -8.84 15.24 10.69
N TRP A 108 -9.64 14.64 11.55
CA TRP A 108 -10.47 15.33 12.54
C TRP A 108 -10.41 14.62 13.90
N SER A 109 -10.86 15.30 14.96
CA SER A 109 -10.88 14.77 16.33
C SER A 109 -12.27 14.91 16.95
N THR A 110 -12.68 16.13 17.30
CA THR A 110 -14.00 16.37 17.90
C THR A 110 -15.06 16.79 16.88
N ASN A 111 -14.69 17.60 15.89
CA ASN A 111 -15.61 18.13 14.89
C ASN A 111 -15.42 17.46 13.51
N VAL A 112 -16.43 16.72 13.03
CA VAL A 112 -16.41 16.05 11.71
C VAL A 112 -16.27 17.03 10.55
N LEU A 113 -16.79 18.26 10.69
CA LEU A 113 -16.69 19.28 9.64
C LEU A 113 -15.24 19.66 9.33
N ASP A 114 -14.31 19.48 10.27
CA ASP A 114 -12.87 19.66 10.00
C ASP A 114 -12.35 18.69 8.92
N ALA A 115 -13.03 17.58 8.65
CA ALA A 115 -12.70 16.69 7.53
C ALA A 115 -12.92 17.37 6.17
N PHE A 116 -13.80 18.37 6.11
CA PHE A 116 -14.21 19.03 4.87
C PHE A 116 -13.78 20.49 4.77
N PHE A 117 -13.77 21.23 5.86
CA PHE A 117 -13.60 22.68 5.83
C PHE A 117 -12.74 23.20 6.97
N MET A 118 -11.83 24.11 6.64
CA MET A 118 -11.10 24.94 7.60
C MET A 118 -10.96 26.36 7.06
N ASP A 119 -11.43 27.33 7.84
CA ASP A 119 -11.30 28.76 7.52
C ASP A 119 -9.89 29.30 7.78
N ASN A 120 -9.65 30.53 7.30
CA ASN A 120 -8.37 31.22 7.43
C ASN A 120 -8.03 31.54 8.89
N ALA A 121 -9.01 31.89 9.73
CA ALA A 121 -8.78 32.26 11.13
C ALA A 121 -8.24 31.07 11.93
N ARG A 122 -8.90 29.90 11.85
CA ARG A 122 -8.46 28.65 12.48
C ARG A 122 -7.15 28.14 11.90
N ALA A 123 -6.94 28.26 10.59
CA ALA A 123 -5.67 27.92 9.97
C ALA A 123 -4.51 28.77 10.52
N ASN A 124 -4.71 30.08 10.65
CA ASN A 124 -3.74 31.01 11.22
C ASN A 124 -3.47 30.72 12.70
N ALA A 125 -4.51 30.47 13.51
CA ALA A 125 -4.34 30.10 14.92
C ALA A 125 -3.54 28.79 15.09
N LYS A 126 -3.84 27.76 14.28
CA LYS A 126 -3.06 26.50 14.25
C LYS A 126 -1.61 26.75 13.82
N LYS A 127 -1.40 27.62 12.83
CA LYS A 127 -0.06 28.00 12.36
C LYS A 127 0.76 28.68 13.46
N VAL A 128 0.21 29.66 14.18
CA VAL A 128 0.90 30.36 15.28
C VAL A 128 1.35 29.38 16.36
N LYS A 129 0.43 28.52 16.84
CA LYS A 129 0.77 27.47 17.83
C LYS A 129 1.84 26.50 17.31
N ALA A 130 1.76 26.13 16.03
CA ALA A 130 2.75 25.24 15.41
C ALA A 130 4.11 25.92 15.24
N THR A 131 4.17 27.23 14.97
CA THR A 131 5.41 27.99 14.82
C THR A 131 6.22 27.97 16.11
N ALA A 132 5.61 28.24 17.27
CA ALA A 132 6.32 28.16 18.56
C ALA A 132 6.94 26.77 18.82
N LYS A 133 6.19 25.69 18.52
CA LYS A 133 6.69 24.32 18.64
C LYS A 133 7.80 24.00 17.63
N TYR A 134 7.71 24.56 16.42
CA TYR A 134 8.74 24.43 15.40
C TYR A 134 10.02 25.16 15.81
N GLU A 135 9.95 26.40 16.30
CA GLU A 135 11.14 27.14 16.73
C GLU A 135 11.87 26.43 17.88
N LYS A 136 11.12 25.89 18.87
CA LYS A 136 11.73 25.07 19.94
C LYS A 136 12.42 23.82 19.39
N ALA A 137 11.76 23.09 18.49
CA ALA A 137 12.32 21.88 17.88
C ALA A 137 13.50 22.18 16.95
N LYS A 138 13.47 23.32 16.25
CA LYS A 138 14.54 23.81 15.39
C LYS A 138 15.75 24.17 16.23
N LYS A 139 15.59 24.94 17.31
CA LYS A 139 16.68 25.28 18.24
C LYS A 139 17.38 24.02 18.77
N ALA A 140 16.61 23.03 19.23
CA ALA A 140 17.17 21.76 19.70
C ALA A 140 17.93 21.00 18.59
N ALA A 141 17.44 21.03 17.35
CA ALA A 141 18.13 20.43 16.21
C ALA A 141 19.43 21.17 15.86
N ASP A 142 19.42 22.50 15.91
CA ASP A 142 20.58 23.34 15.64
C ASP A 142 21.66 23.16 16.73
N GLU A 143 21.27 23.08 18.01
CA GLU A 143 22.16 22.75 19.13
C GLU A 143 22.81 21.36 18.97
N SER A 144 22.02 20.33 18.62
CA SER A 144 22.56 19.00 18.36
C SER A 144 23.46 18.94 17.12
N LEU A 145 23.22 19.80 16.12
CA LEU A 145 24.09 19.92 14.96
C LEU A 145 25.45 20.47 15.38
N ALA A 146 25.49 21.49 16.23
CA ALA A 146 26.74 22.04 16.74
C ALA A 146 27.56 20.98 17.49
N ALA A 147 26.91 20.20 18.38
CA ALA A 147 27.57 19.09 19.08
C ALA A 147 28.09 18.00 18.12
N ALA A 148 27.28 17.62 17.13
CA ALA A 148 27.69 16.66 16.11
C ALA A 148 28.87 17.15 15.27
N THR A 149 28.90 18.44 14.92
CA THR A 149 30.02 19.04 14.19
C THR A 149 31.30 18.97 15.01
N ILE A 150 31.26 19.33 16.30
CA ILE A 150 32.43 19.24 17.19
C ILE A 150 32.97 17.80 17.26
N ALA A 151 32.08 16.82 17.47
CA ALA A 151 32.47 15.42 17.56
C ALA A 151 33.05 14.88 16.23
N GLN A 152 32.46 15.27 15.09
CA GLN A 152 32.97 14.88 13.77
C GLN A 152 34.33 15.54 13.47
N THR A 153 34.51 16.82 13.81
CA THR A 153 35.80 17.51 13.65
C THR A 153 36.90 16.82 14.46
N ALA A 154 36.64 16.46 15.72
CA ALA A 154 37.61 15.72 16.53
C ALA A 154 37.98 14.35 15.92
N ALA A 155 37.00 13.64 15.34
CA ALA A 155 37.26 12.39 14.63
C ALA A 155 38.10 12.63 13.35
N GLY A 156 37.80 13.72 12.61
CA GLY A 156 38.53 14.11 11.40
C GLY A 156 39.98 14.54 11.67
N GLU A 157 40.24 15.27 12.76
CA GLU A 157 41.59 15.64 13.21
C GLU A 157 42.44 14.40 13.53
N ALA A 158 41.82 13.33 14.01
CA ALA A 158 42.44 12.02 14.20
C ALA A 158 42.49 11.16 12.91
N ASN A 159 42.24 11.76 11.73
CA ASN A 159 42.12 11.07 10.44
C ASN A 159 41.19 9.84 10.49
N TYR A 160 40.14 9.91 11.31
CA TYR A 160 39.19 8.81 11.56
C TYR A 160 39.84 7.49 12.01
N SER A 161 41.06 7.53 12.55
CA SER A 161 41.79 6.33 12.99
C SER A 161 41.41 5.89 14.41
N ASN A 162 40.73 6.75 15.18
CA ASN A 162 40.30 6.45 16.55
C ASN A 162 38.83 5.98 16.57
N ALA A 163 38.62 4.70 16.91
CA ALA A 163 37.30 4.09 16.95
C ALA A 163 36.33 4.74 17.96
N GLU A 164 36.82 5.20 19.11
CA GLU A 164 35.98 5.84 20.13
C GLU A 164 35.49 7.23 19.66
N LEU A 165 36.36 8.02 19.03
CA LEU A 165 35.97 9.31 18.44
C LEU A 165 34.97 9.12 17.30
N ASN A 166 35.18 8.10 16.45
CA ASN A 166 34.26 7.75 15.38
C ASN A 166 32.87 7.37 15.92
N GLN A 167 32.82 6.57 16.99
CA GLN A 167 31.58 6.18 17.62
C GLN A 167 30.85 7.41 18.23
N LYS A 168 31.56 8.27 18.96
CA LYS A 168 31.00 9.51 19.52
C LYS A 168 30.43 10.43 18.43
N ALA A 169 31.14 10.57 17.31
CA ALA A 169 30.66 11.33 16.15
C ALA A 169 29.38 10.72 15.56
N SER A 170 29.37 9.41 15.32
CA SER A 170 28.21 8.67 14.79
C SER A 170 26.97 8.81 15.68
N ASP A 171 27.12 8.71 17.00
CA ASP A 171 26.03 8.85 17.96
C ASP A 171 25.50 10.28 18.02
N ALA A 172 26.38 11.29 18.03
CA ALA A 172 25.99 12.70 18.01
C ALA A 172 25.26 13.07 16.72
N ILE A 173 25.72 12.56 15.56
CA ILE A 173 25.04 12.73 14.27
C ILE A 173 23.67 12.06 14.30
N SER A 174 23.55 10.87 14.88
CA SER A 174 22.27 10.16 15.02
C SER A 174 21.26 10.95 15.87
N ASP A 175 21.70 11.55 16.98
CA ASP A 175 20.87 12.45 17.79
C ASP A 175 20.40 13.68 16.98
N TRP A 176 21.32 14.31 16.24
CA TRP A 176 20.98 15.41 15.34
C TRP A 176 19.94 15.00 14.30
N ARG A 177 20.08 13.83 13.67
CA ARG A 177 19.11 13.34 12.67
C ARG A 177 17.72 13.18 13.29
N ASN A 178 17.63 12.63 14.49
CA ASN A 178 16.37 12.46 15.21
C ASN A 178 15.71 13.82 15.52
N LYS A 179 16.49 14.79 16.04
CA LYS A 179 16.00 16.14 16.35
C LYS A 179 15.62 16.92 15.09
N LYS A 180 16.40 16.82 14.01
CA LYS A 180 16.08 17.40 12.68
C LYS A 180 14.79 16.81 12.11
N PHE A 181 14.58 15.50 12.26
CA PHE A 181 13.33 14.85 11.85
C PHE A 181 12.12 15.38 12.64
N ALA A 182 12.26 15.53 13.96
CA ALA A 182 11.24 16.14 14.81
C ALA A 182 10.94 17.60 14.39
N ALA A 183 11.97 18.40 14.12
CA ALA A 183 11.85 19.77 13.61
C ALA A 183 11.15 19.81 12.25
N SER A 184 11.50 18.92 11.31
CA SER A 184 10.84 18.80 10.01
C SER A 184 9.34 18.43 10.14
N LYS A 185 9.00 17.53 11.06
CA LYS A 185 7.61 17.18 11.38
C LYS A 185 6.84 18.38 11.96
N ALA A 186 7.48 19.17 12.81
CA ALA A 186 6.91 20.42 13.33
C ALA A 186 6.75 21.49 12.23
N LYS A 187 7.75 21.66 11.36
CA LYS A 187 7.73 22.58 10.21
C LYS A 187 6.57 22.30 9.26
N LYS A 188 6.23 21.03 9.03
CA LYS A 188 5.07 20.67 8.22
C LYS A 188 3.76 21.23 8.81
N LYS A 189 3.65 21.32 10.13
CA LYS A 189 2.47 21.87 10.83
C LYS A 189 2.38 23.39 10.77
N THR A 190 3.46 24.11 10.44
CA THR A 190 3.42 25.57 10.22
C THR A 190 2.88 25.95 8.82
N LYS A 191 2.75 24.95 7.93
CA LYS A 191 2.23 25.13 6.56
C LYS A 191 0.73 24.85 6.43
N VAL A 192 -0.01 24.86 7.54
CA VAL A 192 -1.47 24.72 7.54
C VAL A 192 -2.08 25.89 6.77
N LYS A 193 -2.99 25.58 5.85
CA LYS A 193 -3.75 26.55 5.05
C LYS A 193 -5.23 26.23 5.19
N ALA A 194 -6.07 27.24 4.99
CA ALA A 194 -7.50 27.02 4.80
C ALA A 194 -7.75 26.08 3.62
N TYR A 195 -8.85 25.32 3.70
CA TYR A 195 -9.27 24.40 2.66
C TYR A 195 -10.78 24.25 2.62
N ASN A 196 -11.29 24.03 1.41
CA ASN A 196 -12.63 23.53 1.16
C ASN A 196 -12.51 22.25 0.33
N GLN A 197 -12.66 21.12 1.01
CA GLN A 197 -12.53 19.80 0.43
C GLN A 197 -13.78 19.38 -0.33
N LEU A 198 -14.95 19.93 0.02
CA LEU A 198 -16.23 19.51 -0.55
C LEU A 198 -16.28 19.76 -2.06
N THR A 199 -15.83 20.93 -2.52
CA THR A 199 -15.78 21.26 -3.95
C THR A 199 -14.89 20.27 -4.71
N TRP A 200 -13.73 19.92 -4.15
CA TRP A 200 -12.83 18.93 -4.76
C TRP A 200 -13.43 17.53 -4.80
N LEU A 201 -14.14 17.12 -3.75
CA LEU A 201 -14.81 15.82 -3.71
C LEU A 201 -15.95 15.73 -4.73
N ILE A 202 -16.72 16.80 -4.94
CA ILE A 202 -17.77 16.84 -5.98
C ILE A 202 -17.14 16.71 -7.37
N MET A 203 -16.09 17.50 -7.66
CA MET A 203 -15.38 17.40 -8.94
C MET A 203 -14.78 16.01 -9.15
N LEU A 204 -14.21 15.42 -8.10
CA LEU A 204 -13.65 14.07 -8.16
C LEU A 204 -14.75 13.02 -8.38
N CYS A 205 -15.91 13.15 -7.74
CA CYS A 205 -17.06 12.28 -7.94
C CYS A 205 -17.51 12.29 -9.40
N ILE A 206 -17.66 13.48 -9.98
CA ILE A 206 -18.07 13.64 -11.39
C ILE A 206 -17.03 13.03 -12.31
N ALA A 207 -15.75 13.36 -12.12
CA ALA A 207 -14.68 12.88 -12.98
C ALA A 207 -14.52 11.35 -12.93
N VAL A 208 -14.49 10.75 -11.72
CA VAL A 208 -14.35 9.29 -11.57
C VAL A 208 -15.62 8.57 -12.02
N GLY A 209 -16.80 9.12 -11.73
CA GLY A 209 -18.07 8.55 -12.19
C GLY A 209 -18.15 8.52 -13.71
N ALA A 210 -17.80 9.61 -14.38
CA ALA A 210 -17.79 9.70 -15.84
C ALA A 210 -16.75 8.75 -16.44
N PHE A 211 -15.57 8.69 -15.84
CA PHE A 211 -14.48 7.80 -16.24
C PHE A 211 -14.91 6.33 -16.27
N PHE A 212 -15.58 5.83 -15.22
CA PHE A 212 -16.06 4.45 -15.21
C PHE A 212 -17.33 4.25 -16.06
N ALA A 213 -18.16 5.28 -16.21
CA ALA A 213 -19.36 5.23 -17.05
C ALA A 213 -19.04 4.98 -18.53
N ILE A 214 -17.88 5.42 -19.03
CA ILE A 214 -17.42 5.15 -20.40
C ILE A 214 -17.36 3.64 -20.67
N GLY A 215 -16.67 2.89 -19.82
CA GLY A 215 -16.58 1.43 -20.00
C GLY A 215 -17.92 0.72 -19.77
N ARG A 216 -18.80 1.25 -18.90
CA ARG A 216 -20.17 0.71 -18.74
C ARG A 216 -21.02 0.90 -20.00
N ALA A 217 -20.91 2.06 -20.65
CA ALA A 217 -21.58 2.31 -21.92
C ALA A 217 -21.08 1.35 -23.01
N ALA A 218 -19.78 1.15 -23.11
CA ALA A 218 -19.19 0.24 -24.09
C ALA A 218 -19.55 -1.25 -23.84
N MET A 219 -19.74 -1.64 -22.58
CA MET A 219 -20.25 -2.97 -22.21
C MET A 219 -21.77 -3.12 -22.42
N GLY A 220 -22.46 -2.12 -23.00
CA GLY A 220 -23.89 -2.18 -23.30
C GLY A 220 -24.82 -1.84 -22.14
N TYR A 221 -24.29 -1.34 -21.01
CA TYR A 221 -25.09 -0.91 -19.87
C TYR A 221 -25.39 0.58 -19.92
N SER A 222 -26.50 1.00 -19.30
CA SER A 222 -26.87 2.43 -19.23
C SER A 222 -25.87 3.24 -18.39
N PRO A 223 -25.10 4.17 -19.00
CA PRO A 223 -24.15 5.00 -18.26
C PRO A 223 -24.84 5.94 -17.28
N ALA A 224 -26.04 6.44 -17.60
CA ALA A 224 -26.81 7.31 -16.73
C ALA A 224 -27.24 6.61 -15.43
N LYS A 225 -27.79 5.39 -15.52
CA LYS A 225 -28.17 4.60 -14.33
C LYS A 225 -26.96 4.25 -13.48
N PHE A 226 -25.84 3.90 -14.11
CA PHE A 226 -24.57 3.69 -13.41
C PHE A 226 -24.14 4.96 -12.67
N PHE A 227 -24.12 6.11 -13.34
CA PHE A 227 -23.63 7.36 -12.75
C PHE A 227 -24.49 7.82 -11.56
N ILE A 228 -25.81 7.68 -11.64
CA ILE A 228 -26.72 8.00 -10.52
C ILE A 228 -26.40 7.13 -9.30
N GLY A 229 -26.29 5.80 -9.49
CA GLY A 229 -25.87 4.89 -8.42
C GLY A 229 -24.46 5.18 -7.90
N PHE A 230 -23.55 5.60 -8.79
CA PHE A 230 -22.16 5.88 -8.46
C PHE A 230 -22.02 7.02 -7.45
N ILE A 231 -22.85 8.07 -7.56
CA ILE A 231 -22.86 9.19 -6.60
C ILE A 231 -23.10 8.65 -5.18
N PHE A 232 -24.00 7.70 -5.01
CA PHE A 232 -24.29 7.08 -3.71
C PHE A 232 -23.12 6.24 -3.19
N VAL A 233 -22.53 5.39 -4.04
CA VAL A 233 -21.35 4.58 -3.69
C VAL A 233 -20.17 5.49 -3.32
N PHE A 234 -19.96 6.57 -4.06
CA PHE A 234 -18.91 7.56 -3.79
C PHE A 234 -19.14 8.34 -2.49
N ALA A 235 -20.40 8.67 -2.18
CA ALA A 235 -20.74 9.31 -0.90
C ALA A 235 -20.38 8.42 0.29
N ILE A 236 -20.72 7.12 0.24
CA ILE A 236 -20.34 6.17 1.29
C ILE A 236 -18.82 5.98 1.35
N ALA A 237 -18.15 5.93 0.20
CA ALA A 237 -16.68 5.84 0.16
C ALA A 237 -16.03 7.08 0.79
N THR A 238 -16.63 8.26 0.61
CA THR A 238 -16.22 9.50 1.26
C THR A 238 -16.43 9.42 2.77
N LEU A 239 -17.59 8.95 3.24
CA LEU A 239 -17.86 8.73 4.66
C LEU A 239 -16.86 7.73 5.28
N ALA A 240 -16.53 6.66 4.57
CA ALA A 240 -15.53 5.69 5.03
C ALA A 240 -14.15 6.33 5.21
N TYR A 241 -13.74 7.21 4.30
CA TYR A 241 -12.51 7.99 4.48
C TYR A 241 -12.59 9.00 5.62
N VAL A 242 -13.74 9.64 5.84
CA VAL A 242 -13.95 10.54 6.99
C VAL A 242 -13.78 9.75 8.29
N ALA A 243 -14.46 8.61 8.43
CA ALA A 243 -14.38 7.77 9.63
C ALA A 243 -12.94 7.26 9.89
N ALA A 244 -12.25 6.82 8.84
CA ALA A 244 -10.84 6.38 8.94
C ALA A 244 -9.85 7.49 9.32
N GLN A 245 -10.21 8.76 9.11
CA GLN A 245 -9.35 9.91 9.40
C GLN A 245 -9.60 10.53 10.77
N GLN A 246 -10.54 9.98 11.55
CA GLN A 246 -10.70 10.35 12.94
C GLN A 246 -9.43 9.95 13.74
N SER A 247 -8.92 10.84 14.58
CA SER A 247 -7.68 10.67 15.36
C SER A 247 -7.55 9.34 16.12
N THR A 248 -8.57 8.92 16.85
CA THR A 248 -8.69 7.66 17.60
C THR A 248 -8.69 6.46 16.65
N MET A 249 -9.54 6.46 15.61
CA MET A 249 -9.63 5.35 14.67
C MET A 249 -8.33 5.13 13.89
N LYS A 250 -7.70 6.25 13.50
CA LYS A 250 -6.37 6.25 12.90
C LYS A 250 -5.29 5.74 13.86
N GLY A 251 -5.41 6.06 15.15
CA GLY A 251 -4.54 5.55 16.21
C GLY A 251 -4.68 4.05 16.45
N LEU A 252 -5.90 3.52 16.30
CA LEU A 252 -6.20 2.08 16.35
C LEU A 252 -5.85 1.35 15.05
N GLY A 253 -5.45 2.06 13.98
CA GLY A 253 -5.09 1.45 12.71
C GLY A 253 -6.28 1.03 11.85
N ILE A 254 -7.51 1.43 12.22
CA ILE A 254 -8.73 1.09 11.48
C ILE A 254 -8.78 1.93 10.19
N GLY A 255 -8.42 1.28 9.08
CA GLY A 255 -8.34 1.90 7.76
C GLY A 255 -9.71 2.11 7.09
N TYR A 256 -9.71 2.85 5.98
CA TYR A 256 -10.90 3.12 5.18
C TYR A 256 -11.59 1.86 4.65
N ALA A 257 -10.84 0.76 4.44
CA ALA A 257 -11.39 -0.50 3.95
C ALA A 257 -12.39 -1.10 4.95
N ALA A 258 -12.06 -1.11 6.25
CA ALA A 258 -12.99 -1.56 7.30
C ALA A 258 -14.26 -0.73 7.31
N TRP A 259 -14.13 0.60 7.30
CA TRP A 259 -15.27 1.51 7.30
C TRP A 259 -16.13 1.40 6.04
N ALA A 260 -15.51 1.21 4.87
CA ALA A 260 -16.20 1.05 3.61
C ALA A 260 -17.07 -0.22 3.59
N ILE A 261 -16.50 -1.34 4.03
CA ILE A 261 -17.23 -2.61 4.18
C ILE A 261 -18.33 -2.45 5.24
N LEU A 262 -18.00 -1.90 6.42
CA LEU A 262 -18.95 -1.75 7.52
C LEU A 262 -20.17 -0.90 7.14
N PHE A 263 -19.96 0.27 6.53
CA PHE A 263 -21.07 1.12 6.10
C PHE A 263 -21.90 0.48 5.00
N GLY A 264 -21.26 -0.20 4.04
CA GLY A 264 -21.98 -0.98 3.04
C GLY A 264 -22.83 -2.08 3.65
N LEU A 265 -22.27 -2.87 4.59
CA LEU A 265 -22.95 -3.95 5.29
C LEU A 265 -24.13 -3.44 6.13
N LEU A 266 -23.93 -2.33 6.84
CA LEU A 266 -25.00 -1.72 7.63
C LEU A 266 -26.19 -1.36 6.72
N ILE A 267 -25.94 -0.75 5.56
CA ILE A 267 -26.99 -0.39 4.61
C ILE A 267 -27.68 -1.65 4.05
N SER A 268 -26.89 -2.62 3.55
CA SER A 268 -27.44 -3.81 2.89
C SER A 268 -28.24 -4.70 3.84
N ASN A 269 -27.93 -4.72 5.14
CA ASN A 269 -28.56 -5.60 6.13
C ASN A 269 -29.60 -4.91 7.02
N THR A 270 -29.76 -3.58 6.95
CA THR A 270 -30.81 -2.86 7.68
C THR A 270 -31.97 -2.46 6.77
N ILE A 271 -31.68 -1.65 5.75
CA ILE A 271 -32.68 -1.11 4.82
C ILE A 271 -32.65 -1.82 3.46
N GLY A 272 -31.63 -2.62 3.20
CA GLY A 272 -31.38 -3.21 1.90
C GLY A 272 -30.75 -2.22 0.91
N THR A 273 -29.88 -2.72 0.04
CA THR A 273 -29.26 -1.90 -1.00
C THR A 273 -30.33 -1.46 -2.02
N PRO A 274 -30.57 -0.15 -2.21
CA PRO A 274 -31.60 0.30 -3.13
C PRO A 274 -31.33 -0.16 -4.57
N LYS A 275 -32.37 -0.62 -5.28
CA LYS A 275 -32.25 -1.18 -6.64
C LYS A 275 -31.61 -0.21 -7.65
N TRP A 276 -31.81 1.11 -7.46
CA TRP A 276 -31.21 2.13 -8.32
C TRP A 276 -29.70 2.32 -8.11
N VAL A 277 -29.15 1.86 -6.98
CA VAL A 277 -27.71 1.87 -6.68
C VAL A 277 -27.00 0.67 -7.33
N MET A 278 -27.70 -0.48 -7.44
CA MET A 278 -27.13 -1.74 -7.93
C MET A 278 -26.32 -1.65 -9.23
N PRO A 279 -26.71 -0.85 -10.26
CA PRO A 279 -25.89 -0.67 -11.45
C PRO A 279 -24.46 -0.22 -11.16
N ALA A 280 -24.23 0.52 -10.07
CA ALA A 280 -22.94 1.06 -9.64
C ALA A 280 -22.19 0.20 -8.62
N VAL A 281 -22.81 -0.87 -8.08
CA VAL A 281 -22.20 -1.82 -7.12
C VAL A 281 -21.27 -2.78 -7.87
N GLN A 282 -20.26 -2.23 -8.54
CA GLN A 282 -19.35 -2.94 -9.46
C GLN A 282 -18.01 -3.25 -8.77
N THR A 283 -18.04 -4.22 -7.84
CA THR A 283 -16.86 -4.64 -7.07
C THR A 283 -15.66 -4.95 -7.96
N GLU A 284 -15.83 -5.88 -8.89
CA GLU A 284 -14.73 -6.40 -9.70
C GLU A 284 -14.16 -5.33 -10.63
N TYR A 285 -15.04 -4.54 -11.26
CA TYR A 285 -14.63 -3.45 -12.12
C TYR A 285 -13.72 -2.43 -11.43
N PHE A 286 -14.09 -1.98 -10.22
CA PHE A 286 -13.28 -1.03 -9.45
C PHE A 286 -11.99 -1.68 -8.95
N ILE A 287 -12.07 -2.92 -8.46
CA ILE A 287 -10.96 -3.61 -7.82
C ILE A 287 -9.87 -3.98 -8.83
N LYS A 288 -10.24 -4.52 -9.99
CA LYS A 288 -9.33 -4.89 -11.08
C LYS A 288 -8.63 -3.65 -11.64
N THR A 289 -9.36 -2.55 -11.84
CA THR A 289 -8.76 -1.28 -12.29
C THR A 289 -7.74 -0.77 -11.28
N GLY A 290 -8.07 -0.81 -9.98
CA GLY A 290 -7.13 -0.45 -8.92
C GLY A 290 -5.91 -1.37 -8.85
N LEU A 291 -6.08 -2.68 -9.13
CA LEU A 291 -4.97 -3.63 -9.19
C LEU A 291 -4.01 -3.31 -10.35
N VAL A 292 -4.50 -2.95 -11.53
CA VAL A 292 -3.61 -2.53 -12.64
C VAL A 292 -2.76 -1.32 -12.23
N LEU A 293 -3.36 -0.34 -11.53
CA LEU A 293 -2.61 0.79 -10.95
C LEU A 293 -1.63 0.37 -9.85
N LEU A 294 -1.95 -0.68 -9.09
CA LEU A 294 -1.05 -1.27 -8.09
C LEU A 294 0.16 -1.90 -8.76
N GLY A 295 -0.01 -2.53 -9.93
CA GLY A 295 1.09 -3.10 -10.71
C GLY A 295 2.16 -2.05 -11.02
N ALA A 296 1.78 -0.86 -11.47
CA ALA A 296 2.74 0.24 -11.68
C ALA A 296 3.47 0.69 -10.40
N GLU A 297 2.91 0.49 -9.20
CA GLU A 297 3.57 0.77 -7.91
C GLU A 297 4.61 -0.31 -7.55
N VAL A 298 4.50 -1.50 -8.11
CA VAL A 298 5.41 -2.63 -7.95
C VAL A 298 6.60 -2.48 -8.92
N LEU A 299 7.63 -1.79 -8.44
CA LEU A 299 8.84 -1.50 -9.21
C LEU A 299 9.96 -2.51 -8.91
N PHE A 300 10.25 -3.42 -9.85
CA PHE A 300 11.32 -4.42 -9.74
C PHE A 300 12.70 -3.81 -9.53
N SER A 301 12.99 -2.68 -10.17
CA SER A 301 14.24 -1.94 -10.02
C SER A 301 14.48 -1.40 -8.61
N LYS A 302 13.42 -1.20 -7.83
CA LYS A 302 13.56 -0.85 -6.41
C LYS A 302 13.94 -2.04 -5.54
N ILE A 303 13.60 -3.26 -5.94
CA ILE A 303 13.86 -4.49 -5.17
C ILE A 303 15.35 -4.66 -4.95
N VAL A 304 16.16 -4.50 -6.01
CA VAL A 304 17.61 -4.74 -5.97
C VAL A 304 18.34 -3.67 -5.15
N ALA A 305 17.87 -2.42 -5.18
CA ALA A 305 18.44 -1.33 -4.39
C ALA A 305 18.08 -1.41 -2.88
N ILE A 306 17.10 -2.23 -2.54
CA ILE A 306 16.52 -2.38 -1.21
C ILE A 306 17.09 -3.67 -0.61
N GLY A 307 18.21 -3.54 0.10
CA GLY A 307 18.94 -4.55 0.89
C GLY A 307 18.62 -6.02 0.60
N ILE A 308 19.59 -6.74 0.01
CA ILE A 308 19.59 -8.20 -0.20
C ILE A 308 18.96 -9.00 0.96
N PRO A 309 19.23 -8.70 2.25
CA PRO A 309 18.63 -9.44 3.38
C PRO A 309 17.10 -9.39 3.38
N GLY A 310 16.51 -8.22 3.09
CA GLY A 310 15.06 -8.04 3.05
C GLY A 310 14.40 -8.81 1.91
N ILE A 311 15.11 -8.99 0.79
CA ILE A 311 14.64 -9.81 -0.33
C ILE A 311 14.51 -11.26 0.12
N PHE A 312 15.55 -11.83 0.74
CA PHE A 312 15.49 -13.21 1.23
C PHE A 312 14.39 -13.40 2.28
N VAL A 313 14.23 -12.45 3.22
CA VAL A 313 13.14 -12.49 4.19
C VAL A 313 11.78 -12.56 3.47
N ALA A 314 11.50 -11.64 2.55
CA ALA A 314 10.21 -11.64 1.86
C ALA A 314 10.02 -12.88 0.95
N TRP A 315 11.01 -13.21 0.12
CA TRP A 315 10.90 -14.23 -0.92
C TRP A 315 10.96 -15.67 -0.39
N VAL A 316 11.49 -15.90 0.81
CA VAL A 316 11.45 -17.23 1.45
C VAL A 316 10.22 -17.33 2.35
N VAL A 317 10.00 -16.36 3.23
CA VAL A 317 8.93 -16.44 4.23
C VAL A 317 7.56 -16.46 3.57
N THR A 318 7.29 -15.54 2.64
CA THR A 318 5.96 -15.41 2.03
C THR A 318 5.47 -16.70 1.36
N PRO A 319 6.20 -17.33 0.41
CA PRO A 319 5.74 -18.58 -0.19
C PRO A 319 5.65 -19.73 0.81
N VAL A 320 6.58 -19.83 1.77
CA VAL A 320 6.55 -20.87 2.79
C VAL A 320 5.30 -20.74 3.65
N VAL A 321 4.98 -19.53 4.14
CA VAL A 321 3.76 -19.27 4.91
C VAL A 321 2.54 -19.55 4.05
N LEU A 322 2.46 -19.02 2.84
CA LEU A 322 1.29 -19.19 1.96
C LEU A 322 0.99 -20.67 1.70
N ILE A 323 2.00 -21.45 1.29
CA ILE A 323 1.81 -22.86 0.94
C ILE A 323 1.51 -23.68 2.18
N SER A 324 2.27 -23.48 3.26
CA SER A 324 2.09 -24.25 4.50
C SER A 324 0.74 -23.97 5.15
N THR A 325 0.30 -22.71 5.19
CA THR A 325 -0.99 -22.34 5.76
C THR A 325 -2.15 -22.81 4.89
N PHE A 326 -2.02 -22.76 3.56
CA PHE A 326 -3.03 -23.33 2.67
C PHE A 326 -3.19 -24.85 2.90
N ILE A 327 -2.08 -25.59 2.95
CA ILE A 327 -2.07 -27.04 3.22
C ILE A 327 -2.66 -27.33 4.61
N PHE A 328 -2.24 -26.59 5.64
CA PHE A 328 -2.76 -26.70 7.00
C PHE A 328 -4.28 -26.47 7.04
N GLY A 329 -4.76 -25.42 6.37
CA GLY A 329 -6.17 -25.11 6.25
C GLY A 329 -6.97 -26.20 5.53
N GLN A 330 -6.40 -26.83 4.50
CA GLN A 330 -7.07 -27.89 3.74
C GLN A 330 -7.06 -29.24 4.48
N LYS A 331 -5.92 -29.65 5.03
CA LYS A 331 -5.73 -30.99 5.60
C LYS A 331 -6.09 -31.09 7.08
N ILE A 332 -5.78 -30.07 7.87
CA ILE A 332 -5.92 -30.11 9.34
C ILE A 332 -7.17 -29.37 9.78
N VAL A 333 -7.32 -28.09 9.42
CA VAL A 333 -8.51 -27.30 9.77
C VAL A 333 -9.75 -27.76 8.99
N LYS A 334 -9.54 -28.38 7.82
CA LYS A 334 -10.59 -28.84 6.89
C LYS A 334 -11.55 -27.70 6.54
N MET A 335 -10.97 -26.61 6.04
CA MET A 335 -11.71 -25.45 5.56
C MET A 335 -12.69 -25.87 4.44
N PRO A 336 -13.98 -25.56 4.54
CA PRO A 336 -14.98 -26.00 3.56
C PRO A 336 -14.78 -25.33 2.20
N SER A 337 -14.32 -24.07 2.20
CA SER A 337 -14.03 -23.32 0.99
C SER A 337 -12.53 -23.26 0.72
N LYS A 338 -12.12 -23.71 -0.47
CA LYS A 338 -10.74 -23.60 -0.95
C LYS A 338 -10.37 -22.15 -1.25
N THR A 339 -11.29 -21.38 -1.84
CA THR A 339 -11.08 -19.96 -2.17
C THR A 339 -10.92 -19.13 -0.90
N LEU A 340 -11.75 -19.33 0.13
CA LEU A 340 -11.59 -18.66 1.42
C LEU A 340 -10.24 -18.99 2.06
N ASN A 341 -9.84 -20.26 2.05
CA ASN A 341 -8.57 -20.69 2.65
C ASN A 341 -7.37 -20.01 1.95
N ILE A 342 -7.29 -20.05 0.62
CA ILE A 342 -6.17 -19.41 -0.09
C ILE A 342 -6.17 -17.89 0.09
N VAL A 343 -7.35 -17.25 0.13
CA VAL A 343 -7.45 -15.79 0.33
C VAL A 343 -6.96 -15.41 1.72
N ILE A 344 -7.33 -16.14 2.78
CA ILE A 344 -6.81 -15.94 4.14
C ILE A 344 -5.30 -16.22 4.21
N SER A 345 -4.84 -17.30 3.56
CA SER A 345 -3.42 -17.67 3.51
C SER A 345 -2.57 -16.59 2.82
N ALA A 346 -3.07 -16.04 1.70
CA ALA A 346 -2.39 -14.97 0.97
C ALA A 346 -2.46 -13.61 1.70
N ASP A 347 -3.56 -13.33 2.39
CA ASP A 347 -3.70 -12.15 3.25
C ASP A 347 -2.57 -12.08 4.28
N MET A 348 -2.45 -13.12 5.10
CA MET A 348 -1.49 -13.13 6.21
C MET A 348 -0.02 -13.28 5.79
N SER A 349 0.26 -13.87 4.61
CA SER A 349 1.64 -14.20 4.20
C SER A 349 2.33 -13.13 3.36
N VAL A 350 1.57 -12.20 2.78
CA VAL A 350 2.09 -11.19 1.85
C VAL A 350 1.96 -9.78 2.46
N CYS A 351 0.85 -9.10 2.22
CA CYS A 351 0.68 -7.70 2.58
C CYS A 351 -0.74 -7.37 3.07
N GLY A 352 -1.46 -8.37 3.56
CA GLY A 352 -2.84 -8.24 4.00
C GLY A 352 -3.80 -8.02 2.84
N VAL A 353 -4.62 -7.00 3.05
CA VAL A 353 -5.79 -6.67 2.24
C VAL A 353 -5.51 -6.63 0.73
N SER A 354 -4.39 -6.06 0.27
CA SER A 354 -4.10 -6.02 -1.18
C SER A 354 -3.83 -7.42 -1.78
N ALA A 355 -3.20 -8.31 -1.02
CA ALA A 355 -2.96 -9.69 -1.43
C ALA A 355 -4.22 -10.54 -1.36
N ALA A 356 -5.05 -10.34 -0.33
CA ALA A 356 -6.38 -10.94 -0.25
C ALA A 356 -7.22 -10.57 -1.47
N ILE A 357 -7.23 -9.29 -1.85
CA ILE A 357 -7.91 -8.79 -3.05
C ILE A 357 -7.38 -9.45 -4.32
N ALA A 358 -6.07 -9.42 -4.54
CA ALA A 358 -5.47 -9.92 -5.77
C ALA A 358 -5.69 -11.43 -5.91
N THR A 359 -5.58 -12.15 -4.80
CA THR A 359 -5.84 -13.59 -4.71
C THR A 359 -7.31 -13.92 -4.92
N ALA A 360 -8.22 -13.17 -4.28
CA ALA A 360 -9.67 -13.34 -4.45
C ALA A 360 -10.09 -13.13 -5.90
N ALA A 361 -9.56 -12.10 -6.56
CA ALA A 361 -9.80 -11.86 -7.97
C ALA A 361 -9.13 -12.95 -8.86
N ALA A 362 -7.96 -13.47 -8.46
CA ALA A 362 -7.26 -14.54 -9.16
C ALA A 362 -7.98 -15.88 -9.12
N CYS A 363 -8.57 -16.24 -7.97
CA CYS A 363 -9.28 -17.50 -7.75
C CYS A 363 -10.81 -17.37 -7.84
N ARG A 364 -11.33 -16.20 -8.22
CA ARG A 364 -12.77 -15.88 -8.27
C ARG A 364 -13.50 -16.19 -6.96
N ALA A 365 -12.93 -15.78 -5.84
CA ALA A 365 -13.53 -15.94 -4.51
C ALA A 365 -14.81 -15.13 -4.37
N LYS A 366 -15.72 -15.60 -3.50
CA LYS A 366 -16.97 -14.89 -3.22
C LYS A 366 -16.70 -13.59 -2.46
N LYS A 367 -17.60 -12.60 -2.59
CA LYS A 367 -17.47 -11.28 -1.93
C LYS A 367 -17.46 -11.42 -0.41
N GLU A 368 -18.21 -12.38 0.12
CA GLU A 368 -18.32 -12.72 1.54
C GLU A 368 -16.99 -13.27 2.07
N GLU A 369 -16.29 -14.09 1.28
CA GLU A 369 -15.00 -14.68 1.64
C GLU A 369 -13.90 -13.62 1.70
N LEU A 370 -13.88 -12.72 0.71
CA LEU A 370 -12.99 -11.56 0.72
C LEU A 370 -13.29 -10.64 1.91
N THR A 371 -14.58 -10.37 2.18
CA THR A 371 -15.03 -9.57 3.33
C THR A 371 -14.53 -10.15 4.65
N LEU A 372 -14.70 -11.46 4.83
CA LEU A 372 -14.26 -12.18 6.02
C LEU A 372 -12.74 -12.11 6.18
N SER A 373 -11.99 -12.39 5.12
CA SER A 373 -10.52 -12.34 5.16
C SER A 373 -10.00 -10.94 5.48
N VAL A 374 -10.55 -9.90 4.84
CA VAL A 374 -10.19 -8.50 5.10
C VAL A 374 -10.56 -8.09 6.53
N GLY A 375 -11.71 -8.54 7.05
CA GLY A 375 -12.11 -8.30 8.43
C GLY A 375 -11.12 -8.87 9.44
N LEU A 376 -10.73 -10.14 9.27
CA LEU A 376 -9.69 -10.78 10.11
C LEU A 376 -8.36 -10.02 10.01
N SER A 377 -7.93 -9.70 8.79
CA SER A 377 -6.69 -8.95 8.51
C SER A 377 -6.59 -7.66 9.30
N LEU A 378 -7.66 -6.86 9.26
CA LEU A 378 -7.67 -5.54 9.90
C LEU A 378 -7.66 -5.63 11.42
N VAL A 379 -8.36 -6.61 12.01
CA VAL A 379 -8.34 -6.83 13.47
C VAL A 379 -6.93 -7.19 13.94
N PHE A 380 -6.28 -8.17 13.29
CA PHE A 380 -4.92 -8.58 13.67
C PHE A 380 -3.90 -7.47 13.40
N THR A 381 -4.01 -6.78 12.27
CA THR A 381 -3.15 -5.63 11.94
C THR A 381 -3.23 -4.54 13.02
N SER A 382 -4.43 -4.19 13.48
CA SER A 382 -4.64 -3.20 14.54
C SER A 382 -3.97 -3.61 15.86
N ILE A 383 -4.10 -4.89 16.24
CA ILE A 383 -3.46 -5.44 17.44
C ILE A 383 -1.94 -5.39 17.30
N MET A 384 -1.41 -5.92 16.20
CA MET A 384 0.04 -6.04 15.97
C MET A 384 0.73 -4.67 15.85
N MET A 385 0.06 -3.67 15.27
CA MET A 385 0.58 -2.29 15.18
C MET A 385 0.92 -1.69 16.55
N ILE A 386 0.18 -2.07 17.60
CA ILE A 386 0.37 -1.58 18.97
C ILE A 386 1.28 -2.54 19.74
N VAL A 387 0.99 -3.84 19.69
CA VAL A 387 1.66 -4.85 20.51
C VAL A 387 3.12 -5.08 20.06
N MET A 388 3.41 -5.14 18.76
CA MET A 388 4.77 -5.46 18.31
C MET A 388 5.80 -4.39 18.69
N PRO A 389 5.58 -3.07 18.46
CA PRO A 389 6.50 -2.06 18.95
C PRO A 389 6.70 -2.07 20.47
N ALA A 390 5.62 -2.34 21.23
CA ALA A 390 5.70 -2.43 22.68
C ALA A 390 6.57 -3.61 23.12
N PHE A 391 6.36 -4.78 22.51
CA PHE A 391 7.17 -5.97 22.76
C PHE A 391 8.65 -5.74 22.40
N ILE A 392 8.93 -5.20 21.21
CA ILE A 392 10.31 -4.91 20.75
C ILE A 392 11.06 -4.02 21.75
N LYS A 393 10.40 -3.01 22.31
CA LYS A 393 10.99 -2.17 23.37
C LYS A 393 11.19 -2.93 24.67
N ALA A 394 10.22 -3.74 25.08
CA ALA A 394 10.25 -4.46 26.35
C ALA A 394 11.40 -5.49 26.41
N VAL A 395 11.73 -6.12 25.28
CA VAL A 395 12.83 -7.10 25.18
C VAL A 395 14.15 -6.49 24.68
N GLU A 396 14.22 -5.17 24.57
CA GLU A 396 15.39 -4.43 24.07
C GLU A 396 15.91 -4.94 22.72
N MET A 397 15.00 -5.39 21.86
CA MET A 397 15.36 -5.97 20.57
C MET A 397 15.97 -4.90 19.64
N PRO A 398 17.08 -5.20 18.94
CA PRO A 398 17.69 -4.28 18.00
C PRO A 398 16.69 -3.73 16.98
N TYR A 399 16.69 -2.42 16.75
CA TYR A 399 15.69 -1.76 15.91
C TYR A 399 15.70 -2.18 14.43
N ILE A 400 16.83 -2.65 13.92
CA ILE A 400 16.91 -3.21 12.55
C ILE A 400 16.16 -4.54 12.51
N LEU A 401 16.42 -5.45 13.46
CA LEU A 401 15.69 -6.71 13.60
C LEU A 401 14.20 -6.50 13.83
N GLY A 402 13.84 -5.65 14.79
CA GLY A 402 12.45 -5.33 15.11
C GLY A 402 11.72 -4.64 13.94
N GLY A 403 12.42 -3.75 13.23
CA GLY A 403 11.91 -3.15 11.99
C GLY A 403 11.67 -4.20 10.91
N ALA A 404 12.62 -5.12 10.70
CA ALA A 404 12.49 -6.18 9.72
C ALA A 404 11.30 -7.12 10.03
N TRP A 405 11.17 -7.50 11.30
CA TRP A 405 10.08 -8.35 11.78
C TRP A 405 8.72 -7.69 11.59
N MET A 406 8.53 -6.44 12.03
CA MET A 406 7.28 -5.70 11.81
C MET A 406 6.98 -5.48 10.32
N GLY A 407 8.02 -5.20 9.52
CA GLY A 407 7.90 -5.02 8.08
C GLY A 407 7.43 -6.27 7.37
N GLY A 408 7.79 -7.46 7.86
CA GLY A 408 7.38 -8.74 7.27
C GLY A 408 6.01 -9.25 7.73
N THR A 409 5.46 -8.76 8.84
CA THR A 409 4.27 -9.39 9.48
C THR A 409 3.10 -8.45 9.72
N ILE A 410 3.28 -7.13 9.81
CA ILE A 410 2.13 -6.22 9.97
C ILE A 410 1.48 -5.99 8.61
N ASP A 411 0.23 -6.39 8.47
CA ASP A 411 -0.47 -6.54 7.19
C ASP A 411 -1.20 -5.29 6.69
N ALA A 412 -0.62 -4.13 7.01
CA ALA A 412 -0.94 -2.87 6.34
C ALA A 412 0.26 -1.92 6.30
N THR A 413 0.60 -1.42 5.11
CA THR A 413 1.72 -0.48 4.91
C THR A 413 1.63 0.77 5.81
N GLY A 414 0.41 1.27 6.04
CA GLY A 414 0.19 2.40 6.94
C GLY A 414 0.44 2.07 8.41
N ALA A 415 0.02 0.87 8.84
CA ALA A 415 0.21 0.38 10.19
C ALA A 415 1.68 0.07 10.46
N VAL A 416 2.38 -0.58 9.52
CA VAL A 416 3.84 -0.82 9.58
C VAL A 416 4.60 0.50 9.75
N ALA A 417 4.25 1.52 8.95
CA ALA A 417 4.91 2.81 9.04
C ALA A 417 4.60 3.54 10.36
N ALA A 418 3.39 3.38 10.91
CA ALA A 418 3.06 3.91 12.23
C ALA A 418 3.86 3.19 13.33
N ALA A 419 3.83 1.86 13.33
CA ALA A 419 4.54 0.98 14.26
C ALA A 419 6.06 1.25 14.26
N GLY A 420 6.68 1.29 13.08
CA GLY A 420 8.10 1.63 12.92
C GLY A 420 8.44 3.03 13.42
N ALA A 421 7.58 4.02 13.16
CA ALA A 421 7.78 5.38 13.64
C ALA A 421 7.65 5.53 15.17
N PHE A 422 6.97 4.60 15.86
CA PHE A 422 6.92 4.57 17.32
C PHE A 422 8.21 4.04 17.95
N LEU A 423 9.01 3.29 17.20
CA LEU A 423 10.31 2.78 17.63
C LEU A 423 11.43 3.78 17.35
N SER A 424 11.80 3.96 16.08
CA SER A 424 12.91 4.82 15.66
C SER A 424 12.89 5.08 14.15
N GLN A 425 13.69 6.04 13.68
CA GLN A 425 13.82 6.30 12.24
C GLN A 425 14.43 5.10 11.49
N LYS A 426 15.39 4.41 12.11
CA LYS A 426 16.00 3.17 11.56
C LYS A 426 14.95 2.06 11.43
N ALA A 427 14.20 1.78 12.49
CA ALA A 427 13.14 0.76 12.47
C ALA A 427 12.07 1.07 11.41
N LEU A 428 11.63 2.33 11.32
CA LEU A 428 10.69 2.77 10.29
C LEU A 428 11.22 2.52 8.88
N TYR A 429 12.49 2.90 8.64
CA TYR A 429 13.11 2.73 7.33
C TYR A 429 13.14 1.25 6.96
N VAL A 430 13.67 0.38 7.82
CA VAL A 430 13.74 -1.07 7.57
C VAL A 430 12.35 -1.68 7.40
N ALA A 431 11.40 -1.36 8.29
CA ALA A 431 10.05 -1.92 8.25
C ALA A 431 9.30 -1.54 6.96
N ALA A 432 9.32 -0.25 6.60
CA ALA A 432 8.70 0.22 5.37
C ALA A 432 9.37 -0.38 4.12
N THR A 433 10.67 -0.65 4.22
CA THR A 433 11.48 -1.22 3.15
C THR A 433 11.11 -2.68 2.92
N ILE A 434 11.12 -3.53 3.96
CA ILE A 434 10.70 -4.94 3.84
C ILE A 434 9.26 -5.06 3.37
N LYS A 435 8.33 -4.24 3.91
CA LYS A 435 6.93 -4.27 3.45
C LYS A 435 6.80 -3.86 1.98
N MET A 436 7.65 -2.95 1.50
CA MET A 436 7.67 -2.59 0.08
C MET A 436 8.08 -3.80 -0.79
N ILE A 437 9.09 -4.56 -0.37
CA ILE A 437 9.53 -5.78 -1.07
C ILE A 437 8.40 -6.81 -1.11
N GLN A 438 7.73 -7.05 0.02
CA GLN A 438 6.60 -8.00 0.07
C GLN A 438 5.44 -7.59 -0.85
N ASN A 439 5.16 -6.30 -1.02
CA ASN A 439 4.11 -5.85 -1.95
C ASN A 439 4.39 -6.27 -3.40
N VAL A 440 5.64 -6.52 -3.76
CA VAL A 440 5.99 -7.04 -5.10
C VAL A 440 5.48 -8.46 -5.30
N LEU A 441 5.50 -9.27 -4.23
CA LEU A 441 5.05 -10.66 -4.26
C LEU A 441 3.53 -10.79 -4.48
N ILE A 442 2.76 -9.70 -4.38
CA ILE A 442 1.33 -9.71 -4.72
C ILE A 442 1.11 -10.22 -6.15
N GLY A 443 1.88 -9.69 -7.11
CA GLY A 443 1.76 -10.07 -8.52
C GLY A 443 2.11 -11.53 -8.75
N VAL A 444 3.24 -11.97 -8.18
CA VAL A 444 3.73 -13.35 -8.27
C VAL A 444 2.73 -14.32 -7.63
N THR A 445 2.20 -13.96 -6.47
CA THR A 445 1.21 -14.77 -5.74
C THR A 445 -0.10 -14.86 -6.52
N ALA A 446 -0.64 -13.74 -6.99
CA ALA A 446 -1.88 -13.73 -7.76
C ALA A 446 -1.74 -14.55 -9.06
N PHE A 447 -0.60 -14.43 -9.74
CA PHE A 447 -0.28 -15.23 -10.92
C PHE A 447 -0.19 -16.72 -10.61
N GLY A 448 0.57 -17.10 -9.56
CA GLY A 448 0.70 -18.49 -9.12
C GLY A 448 -0.63 -19.11 -8.69
N VAL A 449 -1.45 -18.35 -7.97
CA VAL A 449 -2.80 -18.78 -7.57
C VAL A 449 -3.70 -18.94 -8.80
N ALA A 450 -3.69 -18.00 -9.74
CA ALA A 450 -4.47 -18.10 -10.97
C ALA A 450 -4.10 -19.35 -11.79
N ILE A 451 -2.79 -19.64 -11.93
CA ILE A 451 -2.31 -20.87 -12.59
C ILE A 451 -2.78 -22.11 -11.82
N TYR A 452 -2.56 -22.16 -10.51
CA TYR A 452 -2.97 -23.31 -9.70
C TYR A 452 -4.48 -23.55 -9.77
N TRP A 453 -5.30 -22.50 -9.73
CA TRP A 453 -6.76 -22.63 -9.87
C TRP A 453 -7.15 -23.18 -11.25
N CYS A 454 -6.59 -22.60 -12.33
CA CYS A 454 -6.90 -23.03 -13.68
C CYS A 454 -6.43 -24.47 -13.98
N THR A 455 -5.33 -24.91 -13.38
CA THR A 455 -4.67 -26.20 -13.70
C THR A 455 -4.95 -27.34 -12.73
N ARG A 456 -5.44 -27.05 -11.51
CA ARG A 456 -5.65 -28.08 -10.47
C ARG A 456 -7.01 -28.00 -9.79
N VAL A 457 -7.60 -26.81 -9.62
CA VAL A 457 -8.83 -26.65 -8.83
C VAL A 457 -10.08 -26.69 -9.72
N ASP A 458 -10.08 -25.93 -10.82
CA ASP A 458 -11.23 -25.83 -11.73
C ASP A 458 -11.26 -26.96 -12.79
N CYS A 459 -10.33 -27.91 -12.71
CA CYS A 459 -10.23 -29.02 -13.67
C CYS A 459 -11.35 -30.04 -13.44
N THR A 460 -12.11 -30.34 -14.49
CA THR A 460 -13.07 -31.45 -14.49
C THR A 460 -12.29 -32.78 -14.50
N PRO A 461 -12.60 -33.74 -13.62
CA PRO A 461 -11.94 -35.04 -13.61
C PRO A 461 -12.06 -35.73 -14.99
N GLY A 462 -10.93 -36.16 -15.57
CA GLY A 462 -10.90 -36.87 -16.86
C GLY A 462 -10.69 -36.02 -18.12
N ARG A 463 -10.60 -34.69 -18.02
CA ARG A 463 -10.18 -33.81 -19.14
C ARG A 463 -8.77 -33.27 -18.91
N THR A 464 -7.88 -33.44 -19.89
CA THR A 464 -6.63 -32.67 -19.95
C THR A 464 -6.97 -31.24 -20.32
N VAL A 465 -6.61 -30.28 -19.48
CA VAL A 465 -6.84 -28.86 -19.77
C VAL A 465 -5.86 -28.43 -20.85
N ASN A 466 -6.39 -28.08 -22.03
CA ASN A 466 -5.56 -27.51 -23.09
C ASN A 466 -5.03 -26.14 -22.65
N ALA A 467 -3.83 -25.76 -23.10
CA ALA A 467 -3.24 -24.45 -22.81
C ALA A 467 -4.17 -23.28 -23.18
N TRP A 468 -5.01 -23.47 -24.20
CA TRP A 468 -6.02 -22.51 -24.62
C TRP A 468 -7.17 -22.37 -23.62
N GLU A 469 -7.59 -23.45 -22.97
CA GLU A 469 -8.60 -23.40 -21.90
C GLU A 469 -8.07 -22.71 -20.64
N ILE A 470 -6.78 -22.90 -20.32
CA ILE A 470 -6.09 -22.11 -19.28
C ILE A 470 -6.11 -20.63 -19.66
N TRP A 471 -5.77 -20.29 -20.91
CA TRP A 471 -5.79 -18.91 -21.39
C TRP A 471 -7.17 -18.27 -21.23
N TYR A 472 -8.27 -18.96 -21.59
CA TYR A 472 -9.63 -18.44 -21.43
C TYR A 472 -10.06 -18.29 -19.96
N ARG A 473 -9.67 -19.22 -19.09
CA ARG A 473 -10.01 -19.16 -17.66
C ARG A 473 -9.13 -18.19 -16.87
N PHE A 474 -7.95 -17.86 -17.36
CA PHE A 474 -7.01 -16.98 -16.68
C PHE A 474 -7.61 -15.57 -16.51
N PRO A 475 -7.53 -14.92 -15.34
CA PRO A 475 -8.05 -13.55 -15.17
C PRO A 475 -7.17 -12.54 -15.91
N LYS A 476 -7.72 -11.83 -16.90
CA LYS A 476 -6.92 -11.02 -17.85
C LYS A 476 -6.37 -9.77 -17.20
N PHE A 477 -7.05 -9.24 -16.18
CA PHE A 477 -6.55 -8.09 -15.43
C PHE A 477 -5.18 -8.35 -14.79
N VAL A 478 -4.82 -9.61 -14.48
CA VAL A 478 -3.50 -9.99 -13.94
C VAL A 478 -2.40 -9.71 -14.97
N LEU A 479 -2.67 -9.89 -16.27
CA LEU A 479 -1.75 -9.50 -17.33
C LEU A 479 -1.55 -7.98 -17.35
N GLY A 480 -2.63 -7.21 -17.16
CA GLY A 480 -2.54 -5.75 -17.04
C GLY A 480 -1.70 -5.31 -15.83
N PHE A 481 -1.88 -5.97 -14.68
CA PHE A 481 -1.04 -5.77 -13.50
C PHE A 481 0.45 -6.04 -13.81
N LEU A 482 0.76 -7.19 -14.42
CA LEU A 482 2.14 -7.59 -14.72
C LEU A 482 2.77 -6.67 -15.76
N ALA A 483 2.04 -6.33 -16.82
CA ALA A 483 2.46 -5.40 -17.86
C ALA A 483 2.76 -4.01 -17.27
N ALA A 484 1.89 -3.48 -16.41
CA ALA A 484 2.12 -2.22 -15.73
C ALA A 484 3.38 -2.29 -14.84
N SER A 485 3.57 -3.39 -14.11
CA SER A 485 4.75 -3.61 -13.25
C SER A 485 6.05 -3.62 -14.06
N VAL A 486 6.11 -4.40 -15.14
CA VAL A 486 7.28 -4.52 -16.01
C VAL A 486 7.57 -3.18 -16.70
N LEU A 487 6.56 -2.55 -17.31
CA LEU A 487 6.72 -1.29 -18.01
C LEU A 487 7.24 -0.18 -17.10
N PHE A 488 6.61 0.02 -15.92
CA PHE A 488 7.04 1.06 -14.99
C PHE A 488 8.41 0.75 -14.37
N SER A 489 8.75 -0.52 -14.16
CA SER A 489 10.08 -0.92 -13.71
C SER A 489 11.16 -0.61 -14.75
N TRP A 490 10.86 -0.85 -16.02
CA TRP A 490 11.74 -0.53 -17.15
C TRP A 490 11.92 0.98 -17.29
N ILE A 491 10.84 1.76 -17.28
CA ILE A 491 10.90 3.24 -17.32
C ILE A 491 11.69 3.77 -16.12
N TYR A 492 11.46 3.23 -14.91
CA TYR A 492 12.22 3.63 -13.73
C TYR A 492 13.71 3.33 -13.89
N GLY A 493 14.04 2.12 -14.39
CA GLY A 493 15.42 1.67 -14.56
C GLY A 493 16.18 2.48 -15.61
N SER A 494 15.54 2.81 -16.73
CA SER A 494 16.15 3.57 -17.83
C SER A 494 16.50 5.02 -17.45
N MET A 495 15.85 5.58 -16.42
CA MET A 495 16.16 6.91 -15.89
C MET A 495 17.26 6.91 -14.82
N GLY A 496 17.66 5.73 -14.30
CA GLY A 496 18.53 5.60 -13.13
C GLY A 496 17.79 5.72 -11.80
N ALA A 497 18.34 5.09 -10.75
CA ALA A 497 17.62 4.87 -9.49
C ALA A 497 17.12 6.16 -8.81
N ASP A 498 17.93 7.22 -8.80
CA ASP A 498 17.58 8.49 -8.14
C ASP A 498 16.55 9.30 -8.92
N VAL A 499 16.71 9.42 -10.24
CA VAL A 499 15.76 10.16 -11.09
C VAL A 499 14.44 9.41 -11.21
N GLY A 500 14.50 8.07 -11.37
CA GLY A 500 13.32 7.20 -11.32
C GLY A 500 12.57 7.35 -9.99
N PHE A 501 13.28 7.43 -8.86
CA PHE A 501 12.66 7.71 -7.56
C PHE A 501 11.94 9.06 -7.52
N ALA A 502 12.55 10.11 -8.06
CA ALA A 502 11.99 11.46 -8.05
C ALA A 502 10.79 11.64 -9.01
N MET A 503 10.87 11.07 -10.22
CA MET A 503 9.94 11.28 -11.33
C MET A 503 8.84 10.22 -11.42
N ILE A 504 9.19 8.94 -11.30
CA ILE A 504 8.24 7.84 -11.45
C ILE A 504 7.58 7.54 -10.11
N ASP A 505 8.35 7.20 -9.08
CA ASP A 505 7.76 6.89 -7.76
C ASP A 505 7.14 8.13 -7.12
N HIS A 506 7.90 9.22 -7.00
CA HIS A 506 7.43 10.46 -6.40
C HIS A 506 6.83 11.46 -7.40
N GLY A 507 6.47 11.01 -8.60
CA GLY A 507 5.66 11.77 -9.55
C GLY A 507 4.46 10.95 -10.02
N VAL A 508 4.62 10.13 -11.06
CA VAL A 508 3.53 9.37 -11.69
C VAL A 508 2.79 8.46 -10.70
N ILE A 509 3.51 7.72 -9.86
CA ILE A 509 2.90 6.74 -8.96
C ILE A 509 2.30 7.43 -7.74
N ARG A 510 3.13 7.98 -6.84
CA ARG A 510 2.66 8.55 -5.56
C ARG A 510 1.96 9.90 -5.73
N GLY A 511 2.26 10.63 -6.80
CA GLY A 511 1.68 11.94 -7.10
C GLY A 511 0.44 11.89 -7.97
N PHE A 512 0.09 10.74 -8.56
CA PHE A 512 -1.09 10.58 -9.40
C PHE A 512 -1.81 9.24 -9.19
N SER A 513 -1.26 8.12 -9.67
CA SER A 513 -2.01 6.86 -9.77
C SER A 513 -2.41 6.29 -8.40
N LYS A 514 -1.57 6.43 -7.38
CA LYS A 514 -1.79 5.88 -6.02
C LYS A 514 -3.05 6.46 -5.36
N ALA A 515 -3.36 7.73 -5.61
CA ALA A 515 -4.55 8.36 -5.03
C ALA A 515 -5.83 7.77 -5.64
N PHE A 516 -5.88 7.64 -6.97
CA PHE A 516 -6.98 6.98 -7.69
C PHE A 516 -7.12 5.52 -7.28
N ARG A 517 -6.02 4.77 -7.22
CA ARG A 517 -6.01 3.39 -6.71
C ARG A 517 -6.70 3.28 -5.35
N GLY A 518 -6.36 4.17 -4.43
CA GLY A 518 -7.00 4.18 -3.11
C GLY A 518 -8.51 4.45 -3.18
N TRP A 519 -8.95 5.35 -4.05
CA TRP A 519 -10.38 5.58 -4.28
C TRP A 519 -11.07 4.37 -4.90
N PHE A 520 -10.47 3.74 -5.91
CA PHE A 520 -11.04 2.58 -6.59
C PHE A 520 -11.19 1.39 -5.64
N PHE A 521 -10.18 1.13 -4.80
CA PHE A 521 -10.30 0.13 -3.73
C PHE A 521 -11.38 0.49 -2.72
N CYS A 522 -11.51 1.77 -2.33
CA CYS A 522 -12.59 2.19 -1.42
C CYS A 522 -13.98 1.96 -2.04
N LEU A 523 -14.18 2.33 -3.30
CA LEU A 523 -15.42 2.09 -4.05
C LEU A 523 -15.72 0.59 -4.18
N ALA A 524 -14.70 -0.23 -4.43
CA ALA A 524 -14.83 -1.69 -4.45
C ALA A 524 -15.28 -2.23 -3.09
N PHE A 525 -14.69 -1.77 -1.98
CA PHE A 525 -15.06 -2.19 -0.62
C PHE A 525 -16.46 -1.76 -0.20
N VAL A 526 -16.86 -0.54 -0.56
CA VAL A 526 -18.25 -0.10 -0.38
C VAL A 526 -19.19 -1.01 -1.18
N SER A 527 -18.84 -1.29 -2.44
CA SER A 527 -19.65 -2.17 -3.30
C SER A 527 -19.74 -3.59 -2.77
N ILE A 528 -18.64 -4.11 -2.17
CA ILE A 528 -18.63 -5.38 -1.46
C ILE A 528 -19.64 -5.33 -0.30
N GLY A 529 -19.51 -4.38 0.62
CA GLY A 529 -20.41 -4.27 1.77
C GLY A 529 -21.88 -4.14 1.35
N LEU A 530 -22.17 -3.32 0.33
CA LEU A 530 -23.52 -3.15 -0.22
C LEU A 530 -24.06 -4.41 -0.91
N ALA A 531 -23.19 -5.29 -1.41
CA ALA A 531 -23.60 -6.55 -2.03
C ALA A 531 -23.68 -7.73 -1.03
N THR A 532 -23.06 -7.59 0.14
CA THR A 532 -22.89 -8.71 1.08
C THR A 532 -24.05 -8.84 2.07
N ASN A 533 -24.50 -10.08 2.24
CA ASN A 533 -25.55 -10.46 3.20
C ASN A 533 -24.94 -11.11 4.47
N PHE A 534 -25.23 -10.55 5.64
CA PHE A 534 -24.68 -11.02 6.92
C PHE A 534 -25.10 -12.44 7.26
N ARG A 535 -26.30 -12.87 6.81
CA ARG A 535 -26.79 -14.24 6.98
C ARG A 535 -25.89 -15.25 6.25
N GLU A 536 -25.33 -14.89 5.10
CA GLU A 536 -24.40 -15.73 4.35
C GLU A 536 -23.02 -15.78 5.00
N LEU A 537 -22.57 -14.66 5.60
CA LEU A 537 -21.33 -14.61 6.40
C LEU A 537 -21.36 -15.54 7.61
N GLY A 538 -22.52 -15.65 8.27
CA GLY A 538 -22.69 -16.49 9.45
C GLY A 538 -22.30 -17.95 9.23
N HIS A 539 -22.50 -18.49 8.02
CA HIS A 539 -22.09 -19.85 7.67
C HIS A 539 -20.57 -20.05 7.75
N TYR A 540 -19.78 -19.04 7.36
CA TYR A 540 -18.32 -19.13 7.38
C TYR A 540 -17.74 -19.04 8.80
N PHE A 541 -18.44 -18.39 9.74
CA PHE A 541 -18.03 -18.33 11.13
C PHE A 541 -18.34 -19.61 11.93
N LYS A 542 -19.23 -20.48 11.42
CA LYS A 542 -19.56 -21.74 12.11
C LYS A 542 -18.31 -22.60 12.29
N GLY A 543 -18.01 -22.91 13.56
CA GLY A 543 -16.86 -23.74 13.95
C GLY A 543 -15.52 -23.02 14.02
N GLY A 544 -15.45 -21.68 13.88
CA GLY A 544 -14.24 -20.88 14.14
C GLY A 544 -13.05 -21.14 13.21
N LYS A 545 -13.22 -21.98 12.18
CA LYS A 545 -12.14 -22.45 11.29
C LYS A 545 -11.33 -21.32 10.63
N PRO A 546 -11.95 -20.25 10.09
CA PRO A 546 -11.18 -19.12 9.52
C PRO A 546 -10.30 -18.42 10.55
N LEU A 547 -10.80 -18.26 11.77
CA LEU A 547 -10.04 -17.64 12.87
C LEU A 547 -8.89 -18.54 13.32
N ILE A 548 -9.11 -19.85 13.46
CA ILE A 548 -8.06 -20.82 13.80
C ILE A 548 -6.94 -20.79 12.75
N LEU A 549 -7.31 -20.83 11.46
CA LEU A 549 -6.35 -20.72 10.36
C LEU A 549 -5.55 -19.42 10.46
N TYR A 550 -6.22 -18.29 10.69
CA TYR A 550 -5.56 -16.98 10.81
C TYR A 550 -4.62 -16.92 12.01
N VAL A 551 -5.05 -17.35 13.19
CA VAL A 551 -4.23 -17.33 14.42
C VAL A 551 -3.00 -18.22 14.28
N CYS A 552 -3.18 -19.48 13.86
CA CYS A 552 -2.09 -20.43 13.72
C CYS A 552 -1.13 -20.00 12.61
N GLY A 553 -1.67 -19.58 11.46
CA GLY A 553 -0.86 -19.13 10.33
C GLY A 553 -0.10 -17.83 10.63
N GLN A 554 -0.72 -16.86 11.30
CA GLN A 554 -0.05 -15.63 11.68
C GLN A 554 0.99 -15.86 12.77
N SER A 555 0.76 -16.79 13.70
CA SER A 555 1.77 -17.20 14.68
C SER A 555 2.99 -17.83 14.00
N PHE A 556 2.75 -18.72 13.03
CA PHE A 556 3.82 -19.30 12.22
C PHE A 556 4.57 -18.22 11.43
N ASN A 557 3.86 -17.28 10.80
CA ASN A 557 4.45 -16.16 10.09
C ASN A 557 5.32 -15.29 10.99
N LEU A 558 4.84 -14.98 12.21
CA LEU A 558 5.59 -14.22 13.20
C LEU A 558 6.92 -14.89 13.57
N ILE A 559 6.88 -16.19 13.87
CA ILE A 559 8.07 -16.97 14.26
C ILE A 559 9.05 -17.08 13.08
N LEU A 560 8.54 -17.46 11.91
CA LEU A 560 9.37 -17.67 10.73
C LEU A 560 10.01 -16.35 10.25
N THR A 561 9.25 -15.25 10.23
CA THR A 561 9.78 -13.94 9.86
C THR A 561 10.86 -13.48 10.82
N LEU A 562 10.65 -13.61 12.13
CA LEU A 562 11.67 -13.21 13.12
C LEU A 562 12.96 -14.03 12.94
N THR A 563 12.81 -15.34 12.77
CA THR A 563 13.93 -16.26 12.54
C THR A 563 14.70 -15.88 11.28
N MET A 564 13.99 -15.68 10.18
CA MET A 564 14.61 -15.34 8.90
C MET A 564 15.24 -13.94 8.92
N ALA A 565 14.60 -12.97 9.58
CA ALA A 565 15.16 -11.64 9.75
C ALA A 565 16.46 -11.67 10.57
N TYR A 566 16.51 -12.46 11.64
CA TYR A 566 17.74 -12.66 12.42
C TYR A 566 18.83 -13.29 11.56
N LEU A 567 18.54 -14.41 10.89
CA LEU A 567 19.51 -15.10 10.04
C LEU A 567 20.07 -14.16 8.94
N MET A 568 19.20 -13.44 8.24
CA MET A 568 19.65 -12.62 7.11
C MET A 568 20.40 -11.37 7.55
N PHE A 569 19.93 -10.64 8.56
CA PHE A 569 20.55 -9.38 8.96
C PHE A 569 21.76 -9.57 9.89
N TYR A 570 21.83 -10.64 10.68
CA TYR A 570 22.88 -10.78 11.70
C TYR A 570 23.84 -11.95 11.46
N VAL A 571 23.45 -12.96 10.67
CA VAL A 571 24.30 -14.13 10.40
C VAL A 571 24.87 -14.08 8.98
N VAL A 572 24.01 -13.92 7.96
CA VAL A 572 24.43 -13.99 6.55
C VAL A 572 24.96 -12.66 6.03
N PHE A 573 24.34 -11.54 6.40
CA PHE A 573 24.75 -10.20 5.96
C PHE A 573 24.97 -9.21 7.12
N PRO A 574 25.84 -9.52 8.10
CA PRO A 574 26.11 -8.66 9.24
C PRO A 574 26.62 -7.27 8.83
N GLU A 575 27.44 -7.22 7.77
CA GLU A 575 27.99 -5.99 7.18
C GLU A 575 26.90 -5.00 6.75
N ILE A 576 25.78 -5.50 6.23
CA ILE A 576 24.67 -4.63 5.77
C ILE A 576 23.98 -3.99 6.96
N THR A 577 23.83 -4.73 8.07
CA THR A 577 23.27 -4.21 9.31
C THR A 577 24.15 -3.14 9.93
N ALA A 578 25.47 -3.31 9.90
CA ALA A 578 26.41 -2.31 10.39
C ALA A 578 26.33 -0.97 9.61
N ASN A 579 25.95 -1.04 8.32
CA ASN A 579 25.85 0.11 7.43
C ASN A 579 24.50 0.87 7.47
N ILE A 580 23.51 0.40 8.24
CA ILE A 580 22.15 0.98 8.36
C ILE A 580 22.02 1.84 9.62
#